data_AF-A0A1S4LHF2-F1
#
_entry.id   AF-A0A1S4LHF2-F1
#
_cell.length_a   1.000
_cell.length_b   1.000
_cell.length_c   1.000
_cell.angle_alpha   90.00
_cell.angle_beta   90.00
_cell.angle_gamma   90.00
#
_symmetry.space_group_name_H-M   'P 1'
#
loop_
_entity.id
_entity.type
_entity.pdbx_description
1 polymer ?
#
loop_
_entity_poly.entity_id
_entity_poly.type
_entity_poly.pdbx_seq_one_letter_code
_entity_poly.pdbx_strand_id
1 'polypeptide(L)' 'SYMGATVSWLEPTALTRKSAVLICRRMPGRITYDKLASTLLETFQDYDLQGKVTKVVTDNGSNFVKAFRY' A
#
# COMPACT_ATOMS: atom_id res chain seq x y z
N SER A 1 -2.69 14.90 6.83
CA SER A 1 -3.09 13.93 5.80
C SER A 1 -3.15 12.52 6.39
N TYR A 2 -3.83 11.59 5.73
CA TYR A 2 -3.90 10.17 6.12
C TYR A 2 -3.43 9.31 4.96
N MET A 3 -2.90 8.13 5.29
CA MET A 3 -2.62 7.07 4.32
C MET A 3 -3.57 5.92 4.59
N GLY A 4 -4.34 5.58 3.56
CA GLY A 4 -5.19 4.40 3.52
C GLY A 4 -4.69 3.46 2.45
N ALA A 5 -4.69 2.15 2.74
CA ALA A 5 -4.40 1.13 1.75
C ALA A 5 -5.29 -0.10 2.00
N THR A 6 -5.71 -0.72 0.91
CA THR A 6 -6.51 -1.94 0.90
C THR A 6 -5.78 -2.97 0.06
N VAL A 7 -5.70 -4.20 0.53
CA VAL A 7 -5.23 -5.34 -0.27
C VAL A 7 -6.42 -6.06 -0.87
N SER A 8 -6.26 -6.56 -2.08
CA SER A 8 -7.22 -7.47 -2.71
C SER A 8 -6.50 -8.65 -3.31
N TRP A 9 -7.08 -9.84 -3.16
CA TRP A 9 -6.54 -11.09 -3.69
C TRP A 9 -7.67 -12.00 -4.15
N LEU A 10 -7.33 -13.01 -4.94
CA LEU A 10 -8.25 -14.07 -5.32
C LEU A 10 -8.10 -15.21 -4.32
N GLU A 11 -9.21 -15.64 -3.71
CA GLU A 11 -9.21 -16.83 -2.87
C GLU A 11 -9.00 -18.09 -3.73
N PRO A 12 -7.91 -18.88 -3.53
CA PRO A 12 -7.54 -19.97 -4.43
C PRO A 12 -8.63 -21.01 -4.68
N THR A 13 -9.43 -21.36 -3.67
CA THR A 13 -10.44 -22.43 -3.82
C THR A 13 -11.75 -21.91 -4.39
N ALA A 14 -12.25 -20.81 -3.85
CA ALA A 14 -13.55 -20.27 -4.25
C ALA A 14 -13.49 -19.41 -5.51
N LEU A 15 -12.28 -19.02 -5.96
CA LEU A 15 -12.03 -18.06 -7.04
C LEU A 15 -12.82 -16.76 -6.86
N THR A 16 -13.01 -16.34 -5.60
CA THR A 16 -13.70 -15.09 -5.27
C THR A 16 -12.70 -14.03 -4.87
N ARG A 17 -12.96 -12.79 -5.28
CA ARG A 17 -12.15 -11.64 -4.85
C ARG A 17 -12.40 -11.39 -3.37
N LYS A 18 -11.33 -11.36 -2.58
CA LYS A 18 -11.30 -10.89 -1.21
C LYS A 18 -10.60 -9.54 -1.14
N SER A 19 -10.98 -8.73 -0.16
CA SER A 19 -10.36 -7.45 0.10
C SER A 19 -10.30 -7.20 1.61
N ALA A 20 -9.24 -6.56 2.06
CA ALA A 20 -9.06 -6.17 3.46
C ALA A 20 -8.33 -4.83 3.56
N VAL A 21 -8.67 -4.03 4.57
CA VAL A 21 -7.95 -2.80 4.88
C VAL A 21 -6.60 -3.19 5.50
N LEU A 22 -5.50 -2.68 4.94
CA LEU A 22 -4.16 -2.85 5.49
C LEU A 22 -3.84 -1.75 6.50
N ILE A 23 -4.08 -0.50 6.12
CA ILE A 23 -3.80 0.66 6.98
C ILE A 23 -4.85 1.74 6.85
N CYS A 24 -5.05 2.45 7.95
CA CYS A 24 -5.66 3.76 8.01
C CYS A 24 -4.90 4.58 9.05
N ARG A 25 -3.81 5.22 8.63
CA ARG A 25 -2.84 5.86 9.55
C ARG A 25 -2.75 7.37 9.30
N ARG A 26 -2.75 8.16 10.38
CA ARG A 26 -2.45 9.59 10.30
C ARG A 26 -1.00 9.77 9.87
N MET A 27 -0.77 10.63 8.88
CA MET A 27 0.55 11.02 8.42
C MET A 27 0.84 12.45 8.88
N PRO A 28 1.52 12.64 10.02
CA PRO A 28 1.84 13.97 10.54
C PRO A 28 2.99 14.61 9.74
N GLY A 29 2.98 15.95 9.71
CA GLY A 29 3.99 16.74 9.00
C GLY A 29 3.89 16.64 7.48
N ARG A 30 5.01 16.95 6.80
CA ARG A 30 5.10 16.89 5.34
C ARG A 30 5.09 15.43 4.88
N ILE A 31 4.19 15.09 3.96
CA ILE A 31 4.22 13.82 3.25
C ILE A 31 5.15 13.98 2.06
N THR A 32 6.35 13.45 2.18
CA THR A 32 7.30 13.26 1.08
C THR A 32 7.15 11.86 0.50
N TYR A 33 7.71 11.63 -0.69
CA TYR A 33 7.56 10.35 -1.40
C TYR A 33 8.29 9.20 -0.67
N ASP A 34 9.43 9.48 -0.05
CA ASP A 34 10.21 8.57 0.78
C ASP A 34 9.43 8.14 2.03
N LYS A 35 8.81 9.08 2.75
CA LYS A 35 7.96 8.77 3.92
C LYS A 35 6.73 7.93 3.55
N LEU A 36 6.18 8.16 2.35
CA LEU A 36 5.06 7.38 1.83
C LEU A 36 5.52 5.95 1.51
N ALA A 37 6.63 5.81 0.80
CA ALA A 37 7.22 4.51 0.46
C ALA A 37 7.58 3.70 1.71
N SER A 38 8.25 4.32 2.69
CA SER A 38 8.62 3.65 3.94
C SER A 38 7.39 3.14 4.69
N THR A 39 6.34 3.97 4.83
CA THR A 39 5.09 3.58 5.50
C THR A 39 4.42 2.40 4.80
N LEU A 40 4.45 2.35 3.46
CA LEU A 40 3.89 1.24 2.70
C LEU A 40 4.71 -0.04 2.85
N LEU A 41 6.05 0.05 2.80
CA LEU A 41 6.95 -1.09 2.98
C LEU A 41 6.86 -1.68 4.39
N GLU A 42 6.81 -0.83 5.41
CA GLU A 42 6.55 -1.23 6.81
C GLU A 42 5.21 -1.96 6.90
N THR A 43 4.16 -1.43 6.27
CA THR A 43 2.85 -2.10 6.23
C THR A 43 2.94 -3.48 5.57
N PHE A 44 3.66 -3.61 4.45
CA PHE A 44 3.85 -4.91 3.82
C PHE A 44 4.64 -5.87 4.70
N GLN A 45 5.60 -5.39 5.48
CA GLN A 45 6.33 -6.19 6.46
C GLN A 45 5.43 -6.64 7.62
N ASP A 46 4.62 -5.75 8.18
CA ASP A 46 3.71 -6.01 9.31
C ASP A 46 2.73 -7.17 9.00
N TYR A 47 2.34 -7.33 7.73
CA TYR A 47 1.41 -8.37 7.26
C TYR A 47 2.10 -9.51 6.50
N ASP A 48 3.43 -9.60 6.52
CA ASP A 48 4.20 -10.62 5.78
C ASP A 48 3.82 -10.68 4.28
N LEU A 49 3.66 -9.53 3.64
CA LEU A 49 3.30 -9.39 2.23
C LEU A 49 4.52 -9.18 1.32
N GLN A 50 5.73 -9.20 1.88
CA GLN A 50 6.97 -9.07 1.13
C GLN A 50 7.06 -10.18 0.07
N GLY A 51 7.30 -9.81 -1.20
CA GLY A 51 7.31 -10.74 -2.33
C GLY A 51 5.94 -11.30 -2.75
N LYS A 52 4.86 -11.01 -2.01
CA LYS A 52 3.48 -11.45 -2.34
C LYS A 52 2.68 -10.37 -3.08
N VAL A 53 3.05 -9.10 -2.93
CA VAL A 53 2.41 -7.98 -3.64
C VAL A 53 2.84 -7.98 -5.10
N THR A 54 1.88 -8.22 -6.01
CA THR A 54 2.11 -8.22 -7.45
C THR A 54 1.81 -6.89 -8.12
N LYS A 55 0.94 -6.07 -7.52
CA LYS A 55 0.51 -4.79 -8.06
C LYS A 55 0.07 -3.85 -6.94
N VAL A 56 0.44 -2.58 -7.08
CA VAL A 56 -0.09 -1.47 -6.28
C VAL A 56 -0.84 -0.52 -7.20
N VAL A 57 -2.02 -0.07 -6.79
CA VAL A 57 -2.85 0.89 -7.52
C VAL A 57 -2.99 2.15 -6.67
N THR A 58 -2.58 3.28 -7.22
CA THR A 58 -2.64 4.59 -6.55
C THR A 58 -3.26 5.61 -7.50
N ASP A 59 -3.62 6.78 -6.96
CA ASP A 59 -3.86 7.95 -7.79
C ASP A 59 -2.55 8.48 -8.40
N ASN A 60 -2.66 9.48 -9.30
CA ASN A 60 -1.53 10.10 -9.98
C ASN A 60 -0.86 11.23 -9.15
N GLY A 61 -1.03 11.22 -7.84
CA GLY A 61 -0.41 12.18 -6.93
C GLY A 61 1.10 12.14 -7.08
N SER A 62 1.72 13.32 -7.19
CA SER A 62 3.16 13.43 -7.52
C SER A 62 4.08 12.70 -6.55
N ASN A 63 3.69 12.57 -5.27
CA ASN A 63 4.42 11.79 -4.28
C ASN A 63 4.29 10.28 -4.50
N PHE A 64 3.14 9.77 -4.92
CA PHE A 64 2.99 8.36 -5.30
C PHE A 64 3.82 8.07 -6.54
N VAL A 65 3.71 8.90 -7.59
CA VAL A 65 4.50 8.74 -8.82
C VAL A 65 6.00 8.69 -8.51
N LYS A 66 6.48 9.54 -7.58
CA LYS A 66 7.89 9.52 -7.15
C LYS A 66 8.25 8.30 -6.31
N ALA A 67 7.35 7.82 -5.44
CA ALA A 67 7.58 6.66 -4.60
C ALA A 67 7.72 5.35 -5.39
N PHE A 68 7.12 5.27 -6.58
CA PHE A 68 7.16 4.09 -7.46
C PHE A 68 8.03 4.28 -8.71
N ARG A 69 8.81 5.37 -8.79
CA ARG A 69 9.60 5.69 -10.00
C ARG A 69 10.97 4.98 -10.05
N TYR A 70 11.41 4.35 -8.96
CA TYR A 70 12.69 3.67 -8.84
C TYR A 70 12.55 2.38 -8.05
#